data_AF-A0A7W1MXF6-F1
#
_entry.id   AF-A0A7W1MXF6-F1
#
_cell.length_a   1.000
_cell.length_b   1.000
_cell.length_c   1.000
_cell.angle_alpha   90.00
_cell.angle_beta   90.00
_cell.angle_gamma   90.00
#
_symmetry.space_group_name_H-M   'P 1'
#
loop_
_entity.id
_entity.type
_entity.pdbx_description
1 polymer ?
#
loop_
_entity_poly.entity_id
_entity_poly.type
_entity_poly.pdbx_seq_one_letter_code
_entity_poly.pdbx_strand_id
1 'polypeptide(L)' 'DRVDLLELVMSQLLRLYTPAVAERWLVALNPHLGDRRPIDLVRAGHSQDLLAAISAERAGSFM' A
#
# COMPACT_ATOMS: atom_id res chain seq x y z
N ASP A 1 2.94 -9.99 11.79
CA ASP A 1 3.03 -11.02 10.74
C ASP A 1 2.83 -10.37 9.36
N ARG A 2 3.19 -11.05 8.27
CA ARG A 2 2.93 -10.61 6.89
C ARG A 2 1.43 -10.43 6.61
N VAL A 3 0.61 -11.32 7.16
CA VAL A 3 -0.85 -11.26 7.03
C VAL A 3 -1.38 -10.01 7.73
N ASP A 4 -0.99 -9.77 8.99
CA ASP A 4 -1.37 -8.55 9.73
C ASP A 4 -0.99 -7.27 8.98
N LEU A 5 0.19 -7.24 8.35
CA LEU A 5 0.63 -6.09 7.57
C LEU A 5 -0.27 -5.87 6.34
N LEU A 6 -0.60 -6.94 5.62
CA LEU A 6 -1.50 -6.87 4.47
C LEU A 6 -2.90 -6.39 4.88
N GLU A 7 -3.42 -6.91 5.99
CA GLU A 7 -4.71 -6.50 6.53
C GLU A 7 -4.71 -5.03 6.93
N LEU A 8 -3.67 -4.57 7.61
CA LEU A 8 -3.50 -3.16 7.96
C LEU A 8 -3.49 -2.28 6.70
N VAL A 9 -2.68 -2.64 5.70
CA VAL A 9 -2.57 -1.89 4.45
C VAL A 9 -3.90 -1.85 3.71
N MET A 10 -4.56 -2.99 3.57
CA MET A 10 -5.86 -3.07 2.92
C MET A 10 -6.90 -2.21 3.65
N SER A 11 -6.91 -2.21 4.99
CA SER A 11 -7.81 -1.36 5.79
C SER A 11 -7.55 0.14 5.57
N GLN A 12 -6.32 0.54 5.27
CA GLN A 12 -5.99 1.94 4.98
C GLN A 12 -6.42 2.30 3.56
N LEU A 13 -6.14 1.44 2.58
CA LEU A 13 -6.51 1.67 1.18
C LEU A 13 -8.02 1.72 0.98
N LEU A 14 -8.80 0.87 1.66
CA LEU A 14 -10.27 0.87 1.57
C LEU A 14 -10.92 2.14 2.14
N ARG A 15 -10.19 2.95 2.91
CA ARG A 15 -10.66 4.28 3.33
C ARG A 15 -10.47 5.35 2.25
N LEU A 16 -9.59 5.10 1.29
CA LEU A 16 -9.25 6.04 0.21
C LEU A 16 -9.89 5.62 -1.12
N TYR A 17 -10.02 4.32 -1.33
CA TYR A 17 -10.34 3.72 -2.61
C TYR A 17 -11.42 2.65 -2.50
N THR A 18 -12.06 2.37 -3.63
CA THR A 18 -12.90 1.19 -3.76
C THR A 18 -12.05 -0.09 -3.68
N PRO A 19 -12.65 -1.23 -3.32
CA PRO A 19 -11.92 -2.50 -3.21
C PRO A 19 -11.10 -2.85 -4.46
N ALA A 20 -11.67 -2.67 -5.66
CA ALA A 20 -10.98 -2.94 -6.91
C ALA A 20 -9.73 -2.07 -7.13
N VAL A 21 -9.76 -0.81 -6.70
CA VAL A 21 -8.62 0.11 -6.82
C VAL A 21 -7.58 -0.20 -5.74
N ALA A 22 -7.99 -0.56 -4.52
CA ALA A 22 -7.09 -0.99 -3.46
C ALA A 22 -6.33 -2.28 -3.82
N GLU A 23 -7.02 -3.27 -4.40
CA GLU A 23 -6.39 -4.49 -4.92
C GLU A 23 -5.39 -4.16 -6.03
N ARG A 24 -5.79 -3.30 -6.97
CA ARG A 24 -4.90 -2.87 -8.06
C ARG A 24 -3.66 -2.17 -7.52
N TRP A 25 -3.79 -1.33 -6.49
CA TRP A 25 -2.68 -0.63 -5.86
C TRP A 25 -1.62 -1.62 -5.35
N LEU A 26 -2.03 -2.72 -4.72
CA LEU A 26 -1.13 -3.74 -4.18
C LEU A 26 -0.32 -4.49 -5.24
N VAL A 27 -0.88 -4.66 -6.44
CA VAL A 27 -0.27 -5.45 -7.53
C VAL A 27 0.37 -4.58 -8.63
N ALA A 28 0.01 -3.31 -8.71
CA ALA A 28 0.59 -2.35 -9.64
C ALA A 28 1.95 -1.83 -9.15
N LEU A 29 2.74 -1.27 -10.06
CA LEU A 29 3.96 -0.54 -9.70
C LEU A 29 3.55 0.73 -8.97
N ASN A 30 4.19 0.99 -7.84
CA ASN A 30 3.91 2.16 -7.03
C ASN A 30 5.09 3.15 -7.09
N PRO A 31 4.87 4.40 -7.56
CA PRO A 31 5.91 5.41 -7.64
C PRO A 31 6.53 5.77 -6.28
N HIS A 32 5.75 5.73 -5.20
CA HIS A 32 6.24 5.98 -3.83
C HIS A 32 7.15 4.86 -3.32
N LEU A 33 7.21 3.72 -4.01
CA LEU A 33 8.05 2.57 -3.68
C LEU A 33 9.18 2.36 -4.70
N GLY A 34 9.51 3.37 -5.50
CA GLY A 34 10.53 3.27 -6.55
C GLY A 34 10.11 2.29 -7.64
N ASP A 35 8.85 2.37 -8.07
CA ASP A 35 8.22 1.49 -9.06
C ASP A 35 8.21 0.01 -8.67
N ARG A 36 8.22 -0.28 -7.37
CA ARG A 36 8.01 -1.65 -6.85
C ARG A 36 6.55 -1.92 -6.56
N ARG A 37 6.15 -3.18 -6.63
CA ARG A 37 4.80 -3.62 -6.26
C ARG A 37 4.69 -3.77 -4.75
N PRO A 38 3.70 -3.14 -4.09
CA PRO A 38 3.52 -3.23 -2.65
C PRO A 38 3.42 -4.67 -2.12
N ILE A 39 2.79 -5.59 -2.87
CA ILE A 39 2.66 -7.00 -2.48
C ILE A 39 4.03 -7.72 -2.34
N ASP A 40 5.04 -7.30 -3.11
CA ASP A 40 6.38 -7.87 -3.02
C ASP A 40 7.08 -7.39 -1.75
N LEU A 41 6.85 -6.14 -1.31
CA LEU A 41 7.35 -5.62 -0.04
C LEU A 41 6.68 -6.29 1.17
N VAL A 42 5.38 -6.55 1.10
CA VAL A 42 4.64 -7.34 2.10
C VAL A 42 5.29 -8.72 2.24
N ARG A 43 5.55 -9.41 1.12
CA ARG A 43 6.18 -10.74 1.10
C ARG A 43 7.58 -10.76 1.69
N ALA A 44 8.35 -9.70 1.45
CA ALA A 44 9.72 -9.56 1.95
C ALA A 44 9.81 -8.93 3.35
N GLY A 45 8.69 -8.58 3.99
CA GLY A 45 8.66 -8.02 5.34
C GLY A 45 9.13 -6.56 5.44
N HIS A 46 9.18 -5.82 4.33
CA HIS A 46 9.56 -4.41 4.31
C HIS A 46 8.39 -3.52 4.71
N SER A 47 7.99 -3.57 5.97
CA SER A 47 6.83 -2.84 6.50
C SER A 47 7.00 -1.32 6.52
N GLN A 48 8.21 -0.82 6.76
CA GLN A 48 8.47 0.62 6.87
C GLN A 48 8.22 1.36 5.55
N ASP A 49 8.78 0.89 4.44
CA ASP A 49 8.59 1.46 3.11
C ASP A 49 7.10 1.47 2.72
N LEU A 50 6.38 0.39 3.05
CA LEU A 50 4.97 0.23 2.76
C LEU A 50 4.10 1.25 3.52
N LEU A 51 4.39 1.47 4.81
CA LEU A 51 3.67 2.44 5.64
C LEU A 51 3.99 3.89 5.23
N ALA A 52 5.22 4.15 4.77
CA ALA A 52 5.60 5.43 4.21
C ALA A 52 4.82 5.73 2.92
N ALA A 53 4.72 4.76 2.01
CA ALA A 53 3.95 4.90 0.77
C ALA A 53 2.46 5.18 1.02
N ILE A 54 1.83 4.50 1.98
CA ILE A 54 0.43 4.77 2.36
C ILE A 54 0.27 6.18 2.93
N SER A 55 1.25 6.66 3.70
CA SER A 55 1.20 8.01 4.26
C SER A 55 1.35 9.07 3.17
N ALA A 56 2.20 8.84 2.18
CA ALA A 56 2.33 9.69 1.00
C ALA A 56 1.03 9.70 0.16
N GLU A 57 0.43 8.53 -0.09
CA GLU A 57 -0.83 8.40 -0.82
C GLU A 57 -1.96 9.18 -0.15
N ARG A 58 -2.07 9.08 1.18
CA ARG A 58 -3.05 9.86 1.95
C ARG A 58 -2.81 11.36 1.80
N ALA A 59 -1.56 11.82 1.94
CA ALA A 59 -1.23 13.23 1.81
C ALA A 59 -1.57 13.78 0.41
N GLY A 60 -1.36 12.98 -0.64
CA GLY A 60 -1.75 13.35 -2.01
C GLY A 60 -3.26 13.31 -2.28
N SER A 61 -4.02 12.46 -1.57
CA SER A 61 -5.46 12.34 -1.75
C SER A 61 -6.29 13.46 -1.08
N PHE A 62 -5.72 14.21 -0.14
CA PHE A 62 -6.40 15.29 0.57
C PHE A 62 -6.04 16.70 0.04
N MET A 63 -5.21 16.79 -1.01
CA MET A 63 -4.78 18.05 -1.62
C MET A 63 -5.51 18.29 -2.94
#